data_AF-A0A1H0YQY2-F1
#
_entry.id   AF-A0A1H0YQY2-F1
#
_cell.length_a   1.000
_cell.length_b   1.000
_cell.length_c   1.000
_cell.angle_alpha   90.00
_cell.angle_beta   90.00
_cell.angle_gamma   90.00
#
_symmetry.space_group_name_H-M   'P 1'
#
loop_
_entity.id
_entity.type
_entity.pdbx_description
1 polymer ?
#
loop_
_entity_poly.entity_id
_entity_poly.type
_entity_poly.pdbx_seq_one_letter_code
_entity_poly.pdbx_strand_id
1 'polypeptide(L)'
;MDVRPVDELGMSNHSSHPNVSVETVTPGSYPNRTVTVEFLFLDRERCDRCGDTEASLREAVDAAAAPLAELGVDIALRYVHVANEADARRARLETSPTVRVDGRDVQPDYEESECDSCGELCDCGDACGEGGIGCRIWSYRGEERESAPVGLLLEAILRAAVRGGAPARPEASFRLPENLRTFFGADAAEERRNSCC
;
A
#
# COMPACT_ATOMS: atom_id res chain seq x y z
N MET A 1 -27.77 -58.09 54.31
CA MET A 1 -27.68 -57.34 53.05
C MET A 1 -28.09 -55.93 53.35
N ASP A 2 -27.12 -55.03 53.52
CA ASP A 2 -27.20 -53.67 53.01
C ASP A 2 -25.78 -53.11 53.00
N VAL A 3 -25.32 -52.74 51.81
CA VAL A 3 -23.98 -52.23 51.53
C VAL A 3 -24.19 -50.81 51.02
N ARG A 4 -23.68 -49.81 51.72
CA ARG A 4 -23.35 -48.52 51.11
C ARG A 4 -21.95 -48.09 51.55
N PRO A 5 -21.03 -47.83 50.60
CA PRO A 5 -19.63 -47.54 50.90
C PRO A 5 -19.32 -46.04 50.94
N VAL A 6 -18.35 -45.73 51.81
CA VAL A 6 -17.30 -44.69 51.87
C VAL A 6 -17.47 -43.33 51.17
N ASP A 7 -17.26 -42.32 52.02
CA ASP A 7 -16.95 -40.92 51.74
C ASP A 7 -15.79 -40.71 50.75
N GLU A 8 -15.98 -39.76 49.83
CA GLU A 8 -14.96 -39.24 48.92
C GLU A 8 -13.91 -38.41 49.67
N LEU A 9 -12.65 -38.83 49.58
CA LEU A 9 -11.49 -38.03 49.93
C LEU A 9 -11.21 -37.03 48.81
N GLY A 10 -10.98 -35.79 49.20
CA GLY A 10 -10.95 -34.62 48.34
C GLY A 10 -9.81 -34.55 47.33
N MET A 11 -10.00 -33.66 46.37
CA MET A 11 -8.91 -32.94 45.73
C MET A 11 -9.17 -31.44 45.90
N SER A 12 -8.35 -30.85 46.76
CA SER A 12 -8.27 -29.43 47.05
C SER A 12 -8.09 -28.61 45.77
N ASN A 13 -9.06 -27.78 45.41
CA ASN A 13 -8.86 -26.75 44.39
C ASN A 13 -8.19 -25.56 45.06
N HIS A 14 -6.88 -25.42 44.85
CA HIS A 14 -6.11 -24.26 45.26
C HIS A 14 -6.12 -23.19 44.16
N SER A 15 -6.23 -21.96 44.65
CA SER A 15 -5.74 -20.72 44.05
C SER A 15 -6.65 -20.03 43.03
N SER A 16 -7.59 -19.29 43.61
CA SER A 16 -8.05 -17.99 43.12
C SER A 16 -6.85 -17.10 42.72
N HIS A 17 -6.78 -16.71 41.45
CA HIS A 17 -6.09 -15.49 41.05
C HIS A 17 -7.06 -14.31 41.20
N PRO A 18 -6.76 -13.31 42.06
CA PRO A 18 -7.60 -12.12 42.21
C PRO A 18 -7.29 -11.10 41.10
N ASN A 19 -8.34 -10.37 40.68
CA ASN A 19 -8.35 -9.17 39.83
C ASN A 19 -8.37 -9.30 38.30
N VAL A 20 -9.07 -10.28 37.72
CA VAL A 20 -9.62 -10.08 36.36
C VAL A 20 -11.09 -9.70 36.48
N SER A 21 -11.39 -8.41 36.29
CA SER A 21 -12.76 -7.93 36.13
C SER A 21 -13.07 -7.90 34.65
N VAL A 22 -13.97 -8.77 34.20
CA VAL A 22 -14.46 -8.77 32.81
C VAL A 22 -15.64 -7.81 32.75
N GLU A 23 -15.42 -6.63 32.17
CA GLU A 23 -16.48 -5.68 31.90
C GLU A 23 -17.13 -6.02 30.56
N THR A 24 -18.44 -6.23 30.56
CA THR A 24 -19.22 -6.42 29.35
C THR A 24 -19.41 -5.07 28.66
N VAL A 25 -18.64 -4.82 27.62
CA VAL A 25 -18.83 -3.67 26.74
C VAL A 25 -20.03 -3.97 25.83
N THR A 26 -21.01 -3.06 25.82
CA THR A 26 -22.12 -3.11 24.86
C THR A 26 -21.57 -2.78 23.46
N PRO A 27 -21.84 -3.59 22.43
CA PRO A 27 -21.33 -3.32 21.10
C PRO A 27 -21.96 -2.03 20.57
N GLY A 28 -21.15 -0.98 20.52
CA GLY A 28 -21.44 0.17 19.68
C GLY A 28 -21.48 -0.27 18.22
N SER A 29 -22.39 0.29 17.43
CA SER A 29 -22.36 0.14 15.98
C SER A 29 -21.10 0.83 15.46
N TYR A 30 -20.09 0.03 15.13
CA TYR A 30 -18.93 0.53 14.40
C TYR A 30 -19.40 0.83 12.97
N PRO A 31 -19.26 2.06 12.47
CA PRO A 31 -19.61 2.36 11.09
C PRO A 31 -18.70 1.53 10.18
N ASN A 32 -19.29 0.83 9.20
CA ASN A 32 -18.51 0.16 8.17
C ASN A 32 -17.60 1.17 7.50
N ARG A 33 -16.31 0.87 7.52
CA ARG A 33 -15.26 1.70 6.91
C ARG A 33 -14.73 0.99 5.68
N THR A 34 -14.34 1.76 4.68
CA THR A 34 -13.59 1.23 3.54
C THR A 34 -12.16 1.81 3.57
N VAL A 35 -11.16 0.94 3.52
CA VAL A 35 -9.77 1.30 3.24
C VAL A 35 -9.60 1.32 1.73
N THR A 36 -9.19 2.45 1.17
CA THR A 36 -8.91 2.56 -0.27
C THR A 36 -7.45 2.28 -0.54
N VAL A 37 -7.16 1.32 -1.40
CA VAL A 37 -5.82 0.97 -1.84
C VAL A 37 -5.70 1.33 -3.32
N GLU A 38 -4.78 2.21 -3.67
CA GLU A 38 -4.57 2.66 -5.05
C GLU A 38 -3.22 2.15 -5.55
N PHE A 39 -3.21 1.53 -6.71
CA PHE A 39 -2.01 1.09 -7.41
C PHE A 39 -1.81 1.95 -8.65
N LEU A 40 -0.77 2.79 -8.64
CA LEU A 40 -0.38 3.66 -9.73
C LEU A 40 0.78 3.03 -10.47
N PHE A 41 0.67 2.92 -11.79
CA PHE A 41 1.66 2.24 -12.63
C PHE A 41 1.72 2.83 -14.04
N LEU A 42 2.87 2.64 -14.69
CA LEU A 42 3.09 3.00 -16.10
C LEU A 42 2.59 1.90 -17.04
N ASP A 43 3.06 0.67 -16.88
CA ASP A 43 2.59 -0.48 -17.68
C ASP A 43 2.74 -1.76 -16.84
N ARG A 44 1.66 -2.51 -16.62
CA ARG A 44 1.69 -3.73 -15.78
C ARG A 44 1.86 -5.01 -16.58
N GLU A 45 1.80 -4.94 -17.90
CA GLU A 45 1.89 -6.09 -18.79
C GLU A 45 3.31 -6.26 -19.34
N ARG A 46 4.04 -5.16 -19.48
CA ARG A 46 5.37 -5.14 -20.11
C ARG A 46 6.49 -4.70 -19.17
N CYS A 47 6.18 -4.08 -18.03
CA CYS A 47 7.18 -3.77 -17.00
C CYS A 47 7.08 -4.76 -15.84
N ASP A 48 8.13 -5.56 -15.67
CA ASP A 48 8.20 -6.60 -14.64
C ASP A 48 8.04 -6.01 -13.23
N ARG A 49 8.69 -4.87 -12.94
CA ARG A 49 8.56 -4.20 -11.63
C ARG A 49 7.12 -3.81 -11.30
N CYS A 50 6.37 -3.35 -12.30
CA CYS A 50 4.95 -3.01 -12.15
C CYS A 50 4.10 -4.27 -11.98
N GLY A 51 4.28 -5.29 -12.82
CA GLY A 51 3.54 -6.55 -12.74
C GLY A 51 3.80 -7.31 -11.43
N ASP A 52 5.05 -7.40 -10.99
CA ASP A 52 5.44 -8.07 -9.74
C ASP A 52 4.93 -7.33 -8.50
N THR A 53 4.91 -5.99 -8.56
CA THR A 53 4.30 -5.17 -7.50
C THR A 53 2.78 -5.36 -7.46
N GLU A 54 2.10 -5.45 -8.61
CA GLU A 54 0.68 -5.79 -8.68
C GLU A 54 0.41 -7.16 -8.05
N ALA A 55 1.20 -8.17 -8.39
CA ALA A 55 1.08 -9.51 -7.83
C ALA A 55 1.22 -9.49 -6.30
N SER A 56 2.26 -8.84 -5.80
CA SER A 56 2.50 -8.68 -4.35
C SER A 56 1.38 -7.91 -3.65
N LEU A 57 0.81 -6.90 -4.31
CA LEU A 57 -0.31 -6.14 -3.79
C LEU A 57 -1.58 -6.97 -3.67
N ARG A 58 -1.87 -7.81 -4.67
CA ARG A 58 -3.03 -8.72 -4.63
C ARG A 58 -2.89 -9.71 -3.47
N GLU A 59 -1.71 -10.29 -3.28
CA GLU A 59 -1.44 -11.18 -2.14
C GLU A 59 -1.64 -10.46 -0.80
N ALA A 60 -1.17 -9.21 -0.67
CA ALA A 60 -1.35 -8.42 0.54
C ALA A 60 -2.84 -8.09 0.82
N VAL A 61 -3.62 -7.76 -0.22
CA VAL A 61 -5.07 -7.50 -0.09
C VAL A 61 -5.81 -8.78 0.31
N ASP A 62 -5.50 -9.92 -0.31
CA ASP A 62 -6.11 -11.21 0.01
C ASP A 62 -5.80 -11.62 1.46
N ALA A 63 -4.56 -11.43 1.91
CA ALA A 63 -4.14 -11.70 3.29
C ALA A 63 -4.82 -10.77 4.32
N ALA A 64 -5.15 -9.53 3.93
CA ALA A 64 -5.82 -8.56 4.80
C ALA A 64 -7.36 -8.74 4.84
N ALA A 65 -7.96 -9.36 3.83
CA ALA A 65 -9.41 -9.38 3.66
C ALA A 65 -10.16 -10.01 4.85
N ALA A 66 -9.77 -11.23 5.25
CA ALA A 66 -10.42 -11.94 6.35
C ALA A 66 -10.34 -11.20 7.69
N PRO A 67 -9.15 -10.79 8.19
CA PRO A 67 -9.08 -10.09 9.48
C PRO A 67 -9.78 -8.72 9.45
N LEU A 68 -9.81 -8.02 8.32
CA LEU A 68 -10.49 -6.73 8.22
C LEU A 68 -12.02 -6.87 8.12
N ALA A 69 -12.52 -7.92 7.49
CA ALA A 69 -13.95 -8.22 7.46
C ALA A 69 -14.52 -8.45 8.88
N GLU A 70 -13.79 -9.14 9.75
CA GLU A 70 -14.15 -9.31 11.17
C GLU A 70 -14.24 -7.97 11.94
N LEU A 71 -13.54 -6.95 11.46
CA LEU A 71 -13.56 -5.59 12.01
C LEU A 71 -14.62 -4.69 11.35
N GLY A 72 -15.41 -5.21 10.40
CA GLY A 72 -16.35 -4.41 9.60
C GLY A 72 -15.64 -3.41 8.67
N VAL A 73 -14.43 -3.73 8.23
CA VAL A 73 -13.62 -2.90 7.33
C VAL A 73 -13.51 -3.56 5.96
N ASP A 74 -14.04 -2.88 4.95
CA ASP A 74 -13.91 -3.28 3.54
C ASP A 74 -12.61 -2.76 2.94
N ILE A 75 -12.09 -3.44 1.91
CA ILE A 75 -10.95 -2.98 1.12
C ILE A 75 -11.43 -2.67 -0.30
N ALA A 76 -11.14 -1.45 -0.79
CA ALA A 76 -11.39 -1.06 -2.17
C ALA A 76 -10.05 -0.88 -2.91
N LEU A 77 -9.69 -1.87 -3.75
CA LEU A 77 -8.51 -1.79 -4.61
C LEU A 77 -8.84 -1.06 -5.92
N ARG A 78 -8.04 -0.05 -6.26
CA ARG A 78 -8.18 0.78 -7.47
C ARG A 78 -6.89 0.78 -8.27
N TYR A 79 -7.03 0.54 -9.57
CA TYR A 79 -5.94 0.59 -10.53
C TYR A 79 -5.94 1.96 -11.21
N VAL A 80 -4.80 2.63 -11.17
CA VAL A 80 -4.60 3.96 -11.75
C VAL A 80 -3.49 3.85 -12.79
N HIS A 81 -3.89 3.56 -14.02
CA HIS A 81 -2.96 3.56 -15.14
C HIS A 81 -2.58 5.00 -15.49
N VAL A 82 -1.28 5.26 -15.52
CA VAL A 82 -0.70 6.57 -15.85
C VAL A 82 -0.14 6.49 -17.26
N ALA A 83 -0.99 6.77 -18.25
CA ALA A 83 -0.67 6.54 -19.66
C ALA A 83 0.00 7.73 -20.35
N ASN A 84 0.04 8.91 -19.71
CA ASN A 84 0.61 10.15 -20.25
C ASN A 84 0.88 11.17 -19.13
N GLU A 85 1.50 12.29 -19.48
CA GLU A 85 1.80 13.37 -18.55
C GLU A 85 0.57 13.95 -17.82
N ALA A 86 -0.56 14.10 -18.51
CA ALA A 86 -1.76 14.67 -17.92
C ALA A 86 -2.32 13.73 -16.83
N ASP A 87 -2.23 12.43 -17.06
CA ASP A 87 -2.54 11.40 -16.06
C ASP A 87 -1.56 11.46 -14.89
N ALA A 88 -0.27 11.60 -15.15
CA ALA A 88 0.75 11.68 -14.10
C ALA A 88 0.55 12.90 -13.20
N ARG A 89 0.22 14.07 -13.79
CA ARG A 89 -0.10 15.30 -13.04
C ARG A 89 -1.40 15.17 -12.24
N ARG A 90 -2.44 14.56 -12.84
CA ARG A 90 -3.73 14.34 -12.16
C ARG A 90 -3.58 13.37 -11.00
N ALA A 91 -2.85 12.27 -11.19
CA ALA A 91 -2.56 11.27 -10.19
C ALA A 91 -1.46 11.71 -9.20
N ARG A 92 -0.72 12.78 -9.52
CA ARG A 92 0.47 13.24 -8.78
C ARG A 92 1.46 12.10 -8.59
N LEU A 93 1.75 11.34 -9.65
CA LEU A 93 2.68 10.23 -9.59
C LEU A 93 4.11 10.80 -9.47
N GLU A 94 4.85 10.37 -8.45
CA GLU A 94 6.25 10.78 -8.26
C GLU A 94 7.21 9.73 -8.82
N THR A 95 6.88 8.46 -8.67
CA THR A 95 7.67 7.35 -9.23
C THR A 95 6.79 6.13 -9.46
N SER A 96 7.17 5.25 -10.39
CA SER A 96 6.43 4.02 -10.69
C SER A 96 7.22 2.78 -10.26
N PRO A 97 6.55 1.71 -9.81
CA PRO A 97 5.16 1.69 -9.36
C PRO A 97 4.98 2.42 -8.02
N THR A 98 3.76 2.87 -7.71
CA THR A 98 3.42 3.46 -6.39
C THR A 98 2.14 2.82 -5.84
N VAL A 99 2.17 2.46 -4.55
CA VAL A 99 0.98 2.00 -3.82
C VAL A 99 0.60 3.05 -2.78
N ARG A 100 -0.69 3.42 -2.74
CA ARG A 100 -1.24 4.32 -1.73
C ARG A 100 -2.33 3.63 -0.94
N VAL A 101 -2.36 3.88 0.37
CA VAL A 101 -3.43 3.44 1.26
C VAL A 101 -4.07 4.66 1.90
N ASP A 102 -5.37 4.83 1.71
CA ASP A 102 -6.15 6.03 2.07
C ASP A 102 -5.47 7.33 1.58
N GLY A 103 -5.00 7.31 0.33
CA GLY A 103 -4.33 8.43 -0.34
C GLY A 103 -2.89 8.71 0.13
N ARG A 104 -2.33 7.89 1.01
CA ARG A 104 -0.94 8.02 1.50
C ARG A 104 -0.06 7.00 0.81
N ASP A 105 1.06 7.43 0.23
CA ASP A 105 2.11 6.52 -0.21
C ASP A 105 2.56 5.64 0.96
N VAL A 106 2.70 4.33 0.72
CA VAL A 106 3.13 3.36 1.74
C VAL A 106 4.60 3.55 2.16
N GLN A 107 5.42 4.19 1.33
CA GLN A 107 6.83 4.53 1.58
C GLN A 107 7.19 5.86 0.88
N PRO A 108 6.81 7.02 1.44
CA PRO A 108 6.97 8.32 0.77
C PRO A 108 8.43 8.72 0.52
N ASP A 109 9.36 8.25 1.35
CA ASP A 109 10.79 8.39 1.11
C ASP A 109 11.24 7.23 0.20
N TYR A 110 11.33 7.50 -1.11
CA TYR A 110 11.67 6.51 -2.12
C TYR A 110 13.04 6.78 -2.74
N GLU A 111 13.63 5.71 -3.26
CA GLU A 111 14.82 5.76 -4.12
C GLU A 111 14.44 5.19 -5.49
N GLU A 112 15.29 5.44 -6.49
CA GLU A 112 15.07 5.00 -7.86
C GLU A 112 16.31 4.29 -8.40
N SER A 113 16.08 3.29 -9.25
CA SER A 113 17.11 2.67 -10.07
C SER A 113 16.62 2.53 -11.50
N GLU A 114 17.57 2.40 -12.42
CA GLU A 114 17.27 2.17 -13.84
C GLU A 114 16.40 0.93 -14.01
N CYS A 115 15.39 1.04 -14.87
CA CYS A 115 14.45 -0.02 -15.20
C CYS A 115 14.44 -0.27 -16.70
N ASP A 116 15.04 -1.39 -17.11
CA ASP A 116 15.16 -1.80 -18.50
C ASP A 116 13.79 -1.84 -19.19
N SER A 117 12.78 -2.45 -18.56
CA SER A 117 11.44 -2.56 -19.13
C SER A 117 10.82 -1.18 -19.40
N CYS A 118 10.96 -0.21 -18.49
CA CYS A 118 10.46 1.13 -18.72
C CYS A 118 11.31 1.92 -19.72
N GLY A 119 12.61 1.62 -19.83
CA GLY A 119 13.48 2.14 -20.87
C GLY A 119 13.02 1.74 -22.28
N GLU A 120 12.62 0.47 -22.47
CA GLU A 120 12.08 -0.01 -23.75
C GLU A 120 10.69 0.55 -24.08
N LEU A 121 9.92 0.91 -23.05
CA LEU A 121 8.55 1.42 -23.21
C LEU A 121 8.47 2.93 -23.40
N CYS A 122 9.56 3.66 -23.12
CA CYS A 122 9.47 5.10 -23.08
C CYS A 122 9.32 5.73 -24.47
N ASP A 123 8.67 6.89 -24.52
CA ASP A 123 8.55 7.71 -25.73
C ASP A 123 9.76 8.67 -25.89
N CYS A 124 10.83 8.50 -25.09
CA CYS A 124 11.97 9.40 -25.08
C CYS A 124 12.85 9.37 -26.34
N GLY A 125 12.85 8.29 -27.13
CA GLY A 125 13.73 8.17 -28.30
C GLY A 125 15.21 8.36 -27.95
N ASP A 126 15.96 9.14 -28.73
CA ASP A 126 17.37 9.43 -28.41
C ASP A 126 17.55 10.29 -27.14
N ALA A 127 16.46 10.84 -26.58
CA ALA A 127 16.47 11.66 -25.37
C ALA A 127 16.46 10.83 -24.06
N CYS A 128 16.42 9.48 -24.11
CA CYS A 128 16.51 8.66 -22.89
C CYS A 128 17.82 8.88 -22.11
N GLY A 129 18.82 9.51 -22.73
CA GLY A 129 20.16 9.66 -22.17
C GLY A 129 20.82 8.30 -21.92
N GLU A 130 21.99 8.31 -21.28
CA GLU A 130 22.72 7.08 -20.92
C GLU A 130 22.21 6.42 -19.62
N GLY A 131 21.21 7.03 -18.94
CA GLY A 131 20.78 6.62 -17.60
C GLY A 131 19.40 5.94 -17.51
N GLY A 132 18.74 5.71 -18.64
CA GLY A 132 17.44 5.02 -18.70
C GLY A 132 16.31 5.69 -17.91
N ILE A 133 15.28 4.92 -17.59
CA ILE A 133 14.14 5.39 -16.79
C ILE A 133 14.31 4.93 -15.33
N GLY A 134 14.39 5.90 -14.42
CA GLY A 134 14.40 5.65 -12.98
C GLY A 134 13.03 5.21 -12.46
N CYS A 135 12.93 3.97 -12.03
CA CYS A 135 11.76 3.41 -11.37
C CYS A 135 12.06 3.11 -9.91
N ARG A 136 11.01 3.06 -9.11
CA ARG A 136 11.08 2.94 -7.65
C ARG A 136 11.83 1.70 -7.19
N ILE A 137 12.63 1.88 -6.14
CA ILE A 137 13.16 0.83 -5.27
C ILE A 137 12.41 0.84 -3.94
N TRP A 138 12.11 -0.35 -3.45
CA TRP A 138 11.40 -0.59 -2.21
C TRP A 138 12.35 -1.09 -1.14
N SER A 139 12.40 -0.39 -0.01
CA SER A 139 13.25 -0.76 1.12
C SER A 139 12.41 -1.36 2.24
N TYR A 140 12.62 -2.63 2.57
CA TYR A 140 11.86 -3.31 3.61
C TYR A 140 12.73 -4.30 4.38
N ARG A 141 12.75 -4.17 5.72
CA ARG A 141 13.52 -5.04 6.64
C ARG A 141 15.01 -5.15 6.29
N GLY A 142 15.61 -4.06 5.80
CA GLY A 142 17.03 -3.99 5.46
C GLY A 142 17.38 -4.52 4.08
N GLU A 143 16.39 -4.86 3.25
CA GLU A 143 16.58 -5.32 1.89
C GLU A 143 15.92 -4.37 0.90
N GLU A 144 16.63 -4.07 -0.19
CA GLU A 144 16.12 -3.34 -1.34
C GLU A 144 15.55 -4.32 -2.36
N ARG A 145 14.41 -3.96 -2.94
CA ARG A 145 13.67 -4.77 -3.91
C ARG A 145 13.12 -3.89 -5.02
N GLU A 146 13.07 -4.43 -6.23
CA GLU A 146 12.52 -3.75 -7.39
C GLU A 146 10.98 -3.78 -7.45
N SER A 147 10.38 -4.69 -6.67
CA SER A 147 8.93 -4.82 -6.51
C SER A 147 8.56 -4.71 -5.03
N ALA A 148 7.35 -4.19 -4.75
CA ALA A 148 6.94 -3.92 -3.39
C ALA A 148 6.71 -5.23 -2.61
N PRO A 149 7.41 -5.46 -1.48
CA PRO A 149 7.24 -6.70 -0.73
C PRO A 149 5.84 -6.82 -0.12
N VAL A 150 5.22 -7.99 -0.20
CA VAL A 150 3.89 -8.30 0.37
C VAL A 150 3.76 -7.83 1.82
N GLY A 151 4.79 -8.09 2.64
CA GLY A 151 4.79 -7.69 4.05
C GLY A 151 4.69 -6.18 4.27
N LEU A 152 5.38 -5.38 3.45
CA LEU A 152 5.31 -3.91 3.52
C LEU A 152 3.89 -3.42 3.23
N LEU A 153 3.28 -3.95 2.17
CA LEU A 153 1.94 -3.59 1.73
C LEU A 153 0.87 -4.02 2.74
N LEU A 154 0.97 -5.25 3.25
CA LEU A 154 0.07 -5.77 4.28
C LEU A 154 0.15 -4.94 5.56
N GLU A 155 1.36 -4.61 6.04
CA GLU A 155 1.54 -3.73 7.20
C GLU A 155 0.88 -2.37 6.99
N ALA A 156 1.00 -1.78 5.79
CA ALA A 156 0.39 -0.49 5.47
C ALA A 156 -1.15 -0.57 5.48
N ILE A 157 -1.74 -1.60 4.86
CA ILE A 157 -3.19 -1.83 4.82
C ILE A 157 -3.76 -1.99 6.23
N LEU A 158 -3.15 -2.87 7.05
CA LEU A 158 -3.59 -3.12 8.42
C LEU A 158 -3.46 -1.86 9.30
N ARG A 159 -2.33 -1.13 9.19
CA ARG A 159 -2.15 0.14 9.91
C ARG A 159 -3.21 1.16 9.53
N ALA A 160 -3.54 1.28 8.26
CA ALA A 160 -4.59 2.20 7.81
C ALA A 160 -5.94 1.80 8.37
N ALA A 161 -6.32 0.53 8.29
CA ALA A 161 -7.57 0.00 8.81
C ALA A 161 -7.77 0.26 10.31
N VAL A 162 -6.71 0.04 11.11
CA VAL A 162 -6.77 0.24 12.57
C VAL A 162 -6.74 1.72 12.96
N ARG A 163 -5.97 2.56 12.26
CA ARG A 163 -5.78 3.96 12.66
C ARG A 163 -7.09 4.74 12.79
N GLY A 164 -8.07 4.47 11.93
CA GLY A 164 -9.29 5.28 11.81
C GLY A 164 -8.97 6.70 11.35
N GLY A 165 -9.41 7.13 10.17
CA GLY A 165 -9.14 8.50 9.77
C GLY A 165 -9.55 8.85 8.36
N ALA A 166 -9.64 10.16 8.12
CA ALA A 166 -9.83 10.69 6.80
C ALA A 166 -8.60 10.42 5.92
N PRO A 167 -8.79 10.19 4.61
CA PRO A 167 -7.70 10.06 3.67
C PRO A 167 -6.78 11.28 3.71
N ALA A 168 -5.51 11.09 3.35
CA ALA A 168 -4.59 12.22 3.30
C ALA A 168 -5.06 13.28 2.29
N ARG A 169 -4.91 14.54 2.69
CA ARG A 169 -5.14 15.68 1.80
C ARG A 169 -3.83 16.02 1.08
N PRO A 170 -3.85 16.30 -0.23
CA PRO A 170 -2.64 16.73 -0.92
C PRO A 170 -2.23 18.13 -0.44
N GLU A 171 -1.01 18.28 0.09
CA GLU A 171 -0.48 19.54 0.62
C GLU A 171 0.71 20.05 -0.20
N ALA A 172 0.54 20.29 -1.50
CA ALA A 172 1.53 21.03 -2.32
C ALA A 172 1.05 21.31 -3.75
N SER A 173 1.72 22.26 -4.41
CA SER A 173 1.82 22.30 -5.87
C SER A 173 2.64 21.10 -6.37
N PHE A 174 2.07 20.26 -7.23
CA PHE A 174 2.78 19.12 -7.83
C PHE A 174 3.56 19.57 -9.08
N ARG A 175 4.80 19.12 -9.22
CA ARG A 175 5.63 19.27 -10.43
C ARG A 175 5.95 17.88 -10.97
N LEU A 176 5.94 17.72 -12.30
CA LEU A 176 6.21 16.43 -12.91
C LEU A 176 7.70 16.09 -12.71
N PRO A 177 8.04 14.97 -12.06
CA PRO A 177 9.42 14.56 -11.79
C PRO A 177 10.14 14.19 -13.08
N GLU A 178 11.47 14.18 -13.03
CA GLU A 178 12.33 14.00 -14.21
C GLU A 178 12.16 12.64 -14.87
N ASN A 179 12.11 11.55 -14.09
CA ASN A 179 11.85 10.20 -14.60
C ASN A 179 10.60 10.14 -15.47
N LEU A 180 9.49 10.76 -15.05
CA LEU A 180 8.24 10.78 -15.79
C LEU A 180 8.27 11.74 -16.98
N ARG A 181 8.97 12.89 -16.85
CA ARG A 181 9.21 13.77 -18.00
C ARG A 181 9.96 13.03 -19.10
N THR A 182 11.05 12.35 -18.73
CA THR A 182 11.83 11.54 -19.67
C THR A 182 11.00 10.41 -20.24
N PHE A 183 10.28 9.65 -19.40
CA PHE A 183 9.45 8.53 -19.83
C PHE A 183 8.43 8.92 -20.91
N PHE A 184 7.78 10.07 -20.76
CA PHE A 184 6.79 10.58 -21.71
C PHE A 184 7.35 11.48 -22.82
N GLY A 185 8.68 11.68 -22.87
CA GLY A 185 9.30 12.58 -23.87
C GLY A 185 8.91 14.05 -23.71
N ALA A 186 8.64 14.49 -22.47
CA ALA A 186 8.17 15.84 -22.17
C ALA A 186 9.27 16.90 -22.33
N ASP A 187 9.06 17.88 -23.21
CA ASP A 187 9.98 19.01 -23.37
C ASP A 187 9.87 20.00 -22.20
N ALA A 188 11.01 20.37 -21.59
CA ALA A 188 11.09 21.38 -20.53
C ALA A 188 10.55 22.77 -20.95
N ALA A 189 10.30 23.00 -22.24
CA ALA A 189 9.77 24.24 -22.79
C ALA A 189 8.27 24.44 -22.54
N GLU A 190 7.46 23.37 -22.45
CA GLU A 190 6.01 23.49 -22.27
C GLU A 190 5.62 23.99 -20.86
N GLU A 191 6.38 23.62 -19.82
CA GLU A 191 6.10 24.05 -18.44
C GLU A 191 6.28 25.57 -18.24
N ARG A 192 7.17 26.22 -19.00
CA ARG A 192 7.36 27.68 -18.96
C ARG A 192 6.19 28.44 -19.57
N ARG A 193 5.41 27.80 -20.45
CA ARG A 193 4.24 28.41 -21.10
C ARG A 193 3.00 28.37 -20.21
N ASN A 194 2.88 27.35 -19.37
CA ASN A 194 1.76 27.18 -18.43
C ASN A 194 1.99 27.85 -17.05
N SER A 195 3.19 28.39 -16.80
CA SER A 195 3.52 29.15 -15.59
C SER A 195 3.31 30.67 -15.74
N CYS A 196 2.87 31.15 -16.90
CA CYS A 196 2.56 32.56 -17.15
C CYS A 196 1.06 32.76 -17.40
N CYS A 197 0.26 32.65 -16.33
CA CYS A 197 -1.12 33.14 -16.26
C CYS A 197 -1.31 33.90 -14.96
#